data_AF-A0A9Q0YSL5-F1
#
_entry.id   AF-A0A9Q0YSL5-F1
#
_cell.length_a   1.000
_cell.length_b   1.000
_cell.length_c   1.000
_cell.angle_alpha   90.00
_cell.angle_beta   90.00
_cell.angle_gamma   90.00
#
_symmetry.space_group_name_H-M   'P 1'
#
loop_
_entity.id
_entity.type
_entity.pdbx_description
1 polymer ?
#
loop_
_entity_poly.entity_id
_entity_poly.type
_entity_poly.pdbx_seq_one_letter_code
_entity_poly.pdbx_strand_id
1 'polypeptide(L)'
;MSNPAVQLHIQERHVVMDNGILQVTLSKPEGIVTGIQYNGIGNLLEDLNDESNRGYWDLVWSKEGSTGTTGTSYVIKGESFTVVVENEEQTRGL
;
A
#
# COMPACT_ATOMS: atom_id res chain seq x y z
N MET A 1 -14.18 11.52 20.31
CA MET A 1 -12.72 11.47 20.16
C MET A 1 -12.40 11.76 18.71
N SER A 2 -11.51 12.71 18.42
CA SER A 2 -11.07 12.98 17.04
C SER A 2 -10.19 11.82 16.57
N ASN A 3 -10.40 11.32 15.36
CA ASN A 3 -9.45 10.40 14.75
C ASN A 3 -8.11 11.14 14.56
N PRO A 4 -6.97 10.52 14.91
CA PRO A 4 -5.68 11.12 14.64
C PRO A 4 -5.51 11.32 13.13
N ALA A 5 -5.02 12.49 12.73
CA ALA A 5 -4.67 12.74 11.34
C ALA A 5 -3.59 11.75 10.88
N VAL A 6 -3.68 11.29 9.63
CA VAL A 6 -2.68 10.41 9.04
C VAL A 6 -1.38 11.19 8.85
N GLN A 7 -0.28 10.69 9.39
CA GLN A 7 1.06 11.19 9.14
C GLN A 7 1.66 10.42 7.96
N LEU A 8 2.32 11.15 7.07
CA LEU A 8 2.98 10.58 5.90
C LEU A 8 4.49 10.70 6.08
N HIS A 9 5.20 9.57 6.19
CA HIS A 9 6.65 9.55 6.26
C HIS A 9 7.22 9.01 4.96
N ILE A 10 7.80 9.90 4.16
CA ILE A 10 8.39 9.57 2.86
C ILE A 10 9.87 9.26 3.07
N GLN A 11 10.25 8.01 2.84
CA GLN A 11 11.62 7.53 2.95
C GLN A 11 12.24 7.35 1.55
N GLU A 12 13.49 6.90 1.50
CA GLU A 12 14.18 6.64 0.23
C GLU A 12 13.42 5.58 -0.59
N ARG A 13 13.16 4.43 0.04
CA ARG A 13 12.58 3.22 -0.59
C ARG A 13 11.15 2.90 -0.18
N HIS A 14 10.60 3.62 0.80
CA HIS A 14 9.28 3.33 1.35
C HIS A 14 8.49 4.61 1.66
N VAL A 15 7.18 4.46 1.78
CA VAL A 15 6.27 5.49 2.27
C VAL A 15 5.43 4.87 3.37
N VAL A 16 5.46 5.48 4.55
CA VAL A 16 4.73 5.02 5.72
C VAL A 16 3.56 5.96 5.98
N MET A 17 2.36 5.41 6.07
CA MET A 17 1.14 6.12 6.47
C MET A 17 0.75 5.64 7.87
N ASP A 18 0.73 6.54 8.85
CA ASP A 18 0.51 6.21 10.26
C ASP A 18 -0.51 7.15 10.92
N ASN A 19 -1.46 6.62 11.69
CA ASN A 19 -2.35 7.42 12.52
C ASN A 19 -2.29 7.04 14.02
N GLY A 20 -1.26 6.30 14.45
CA GLY A 20 -1.09 5.81 15.81
C GLY A 20 -1.93 4.59 16.18
N ILE A 21 -2.82 4.15 15.29
CA ILE A 21 -3.60 2.90 15.41
C ILE A 21 -3.19 1.93 14.31
N LEU A 22 -3.14 2.41 13.07
CA LEU A 22 -2.78 1.66 11.88
C LEU A 22 -1.56 2.32 11.22
N GLN A 23 -0.57 1.50 10.88
CA GLN A 23 0.55 1.89 10.06
C GLN A 23 0.60 1.01 8.82
N VAL A 24 0.67 1.62 7.64
CA VAL A 24 0.81 0.94 6.34
C VAL A 24 2.10 1.39 5.69
N THR A 25 2.95 0.44 5.29
CA THR A 25 4.21 0.71 4.58
C THR A 25 4.10 0.28 3.13
N LEU A 26 4.26 1.22 2.21
CA LEU A 26 4.33 0.99 0.78
C LEU A 26 5.77 1.07 0.30
N SER A 27 6.15 0.22 -0.67
CA SER A 27 7.39 0.40 -1.42
C SER A 27 7.30 1.63 -2.33
N LYS A 28 8.44 2.27 -2.58
CA LYS A 28 8.57 3.47 -3.41
C LYS A 28 9.59 3.23 -4.53
N PRO A 29 9.21 3.41 -5.82
CA PRO A 29 7.92 3.89 -6.31
C PRO A 29 6.86 2.79 -6.54
N GLU A 30 7.20 1.50 -6.36
CA GLU A 30 6.39 0.39 -6.87
C GLU A 30 4.98 0.29 -6.26
N GLY A 31 4.75 0.79 -5.04
CA GLY A 31 3.42 0.84 -4.41
C GLY A 31 2.94 -0.48 -3.79
N ILE A 32 3.80 -1.49 -3.76
CA ILE A 32 3.56 -2.77 -3.07
C ILE A 32 3.41 -2.54 -1.57
N VAL A 33 2.43 -3.19 -0.94
CA VAL A 33 2.24 -3.17 0.51
C VAL A 33 3.24 -4.11 1.16
N THR A 34 4.23 -3.54 1.85
CA THR A 34 5.36 -4.27 2.43
C THR A 34 5.19 -4.53 3.93
N GLY A 35 4.28 -3.79 4.59
CA GLY A 35 3.93 -4.02 5.98
C GLY A 35 2.62 -3.36 6.40
N ILE A 36 1.95 -4.01 7.36
CA ILE A 36 0.76 -3.50 8.05
C ILE A 36 0.97 -3.74 9.54
N GLN A 37 0.91 -2.70 10.37
CA GLN A 37 0.93 -2.81 11.82
C GLN A 37 -0.37 -2.24 12.38
N TYR A 38 -0.95 -2.91 13.37
CA TYR A 38 -2.24 -2.53 13.92
C TYR A 38 -2.26 -2.63 15.44
N ASN A 39 -2.64 -1.53 16.09
CA ASN A 39 -2.86 -1.45 17.54
C ASN A 39 -1.68 -2.01 18.36
N GLY A 40 -0.46 -1.63 17.98
CA GLY A 40 0.78 -2.07 18.62
C GLY A 40 1.22 -3.50 18.28
N ILE A 41 0.43 -4.24 17.50
CA ILE A 41 0.86 -5.52 16.93
C ILE A 41 1.85 -5.20 15.81
N GLY A 42 2.96 -5.96 15.77
CA GLY A 42 3.97 -5.87 14.72
C GLY A 42 3.42 -6.18 13.33
N ASN A 43 4.31 -6.35 12.36
CA ASN A 43 3.90 -6.58 10.98
C ASN A 43 2.97 -7.81 10.88
N LEU A 44 1.77 -7.58 10.34
CA LEU A 44 0.76 -8.61 10.14
C LEU A 44 0.99 -9.41 8.85
N LEU A 45 1.84 -8.90 7.96
CA LEU A 45 2.25 -9.61 6.75
C LEU A 45 3.42 -10.54 7.07
N GLU A 46 3.50 -11.66 6.35
CA GLU A 46 4.63 -12.59 6.42
C GLU A 46 5.90 -11.90 5.94
N ASP A 47 6.78 -11.52 6.87
CA ASP A 47 7.97 -10.72 6.60
C ASP A 47 9.16 -11.56 6.10
N LEU A 48 9.06 -12.90 6.17
CA LEU A 48 10.00 -13.82 5.55
C LEU A 48 9.83 -13.91 4.02
N ASN A 49 8.69 -13.47 3.48
CA ASN A 49 8.49 -13.40 2.04
C ASN A 49 9.21 -12.17 1.45
N ASP A 50 9.60 -12.27 0.17
CA ASP A 50 9.99 -11.11 -0.63
C ASP A 50 8.93 -10.02 -0.56
N GLU A 51 9.34 -8.75 -0.51
CA GLU A 51 8.41 -7.61 -0.38
C GLU A 51 7.30 -7.63 -1.44
N SER A 52 7.62 -8.04 -2.67
CA SER A 52 6.65 -8.18 -3.78
C SER A 52 5.62 -9.30 -3.60
N ASN A 53 5.79 -10.15 -2.58
CA ASN A 53 4.96 -11.31 -2.27
C ASN A 53 4.34 -11.21 -0.86
N ARG A 54 3.93 -10.00 -0.46
CA ARG A 54 3.27 -9.73 0.82
C ARG A 54 1.87 -9.17 0.62
N GLY A 55 1.79 -7.99 -0.02
CA GLY A 55 0.54 -7.40 -0.46
C GLY A 55 0.74 -6.57 -1.72
N TYR A 56 -0.11 -6.76 -2.72
CA TYR A 56 0.03 -6.14 -4.04
C TYR A 56 -1.33 -5.72 -4.58
N TRP A 57 -1.28 -4.82 -5.57
CA TRP A 57 -2.43 -4.43 -6.36
C TRP A 57 -2.41 -5.22 -7.65
N ASP A 58 -3.50 -5.90 -7.99
CA ASP A 58 -3.61 -6.63 -9.24
C ASP A 58 -4.81 -6.16 -10.08
N LEU A 59 -4.71 -6.46 -11.37
CA LEU A 59 -5.80 -6.37 -12.31
C LEU A 59 -6.09 -7.78 -12.82
N VAL A 60 -7.35 -8.17 -12.79
CA VAL A 60 -7.81 -9.43 -13.38
C VAL A 60 -8.87 -9.11 -14.44
N TRP A 61 -8.70 -9.63 -15.65
CA TRP A 61 -9.63 -9.41 -16.75
C TRP A 61 -9.72 -10.63 -17.67
N SER A 62 -10.75 -10.65 -18.50
CA SER A 62 -10.97 -11.68 -19.51
C SER A 62 -11.23 -11.05 -20.88
N LYS A 63 -10.92 -11.79 -21.94
CA LYS A 63 -11.30 -11.39 -23.29
C LYS A 63 -12.82 -11.45 -23.43
N GLU A 64 -13.42 -10.44 -24.04
CA GLU A 64 -14.85 -10.44 -24.34
C GLU A 64 -15.27 -11.72 -25.09
N GLY A 65 -16.37 -12.33 -24.64
CA GLY A 65 -16.88 -13.59 -25.19
C GLY A 65 -16.13 -14.85 -24.74
N SER A 66 -15.18 -14.78 -23.81
CA SER A 66 -14.52 -15.98 -23.28
C SER A 66 -15.50 -16.83 -22.47
N THR A 67 -15.59 -18.12 -22.78
CA THR A 67 -16.41 -19.11 -22.04
C THR A 67 -15.62 -19.84 -20.94
N GLY A 68 -14.29 -19.68 -20.91
CA GLY A 68 -13.42 -20.23 -19.88
C GLY A 68 -13.41 -19.39 -18.61
N THR A 69 -13.01 -20.00 -17.49
CA THR A 69 -12.92 -19.36 -16.17
C THR A 69 -11.54 -18.77 -15.87
N THR A 70 -10.53 -19.06 -16.71
CA THR A 70 -9.16 -18.57 -16.53
C THR A 70 -8.99 -17.20 -17.18
N GLY A 71 -8.91 -16.15 -16.36
CA GLY A 71 -8.59 -14.80 -16.79
C GLY A 71 -7.09 -14.55 -16.96
N THR A 72 -6.74 -13.33 -17.39
CA THR A 72 -5.38 -12.79 -17.32
C THR A 72 -5.25 -11.98 -16.04
N SER A 73 -4.12 -12.12 -15.34
CA SER A 73 -3.78 -11.30 -14.18
C SER A 73 -2.50 -10.51 -14.41
N TYR A 74 -2.41 -9.35 -13.76
CA TYR A 74 -1.22 -8.50 -13.79
C TYR A 74 -1.04 -7.80 -12.45
N VAL A 75 0.18 -7.85 -11.90
CA VAL A 75 0.54 -7.08 -10.71
C VAL A 75 0.97 -5.69 -11.12
N ILE A 76 0.30 -4.68 -10.57
CA ILE A 76 0.56 -3.27 -10.85
C ILE A 76 1.80 -2.85 -10.04
N LYS A 77 2.78 -2.29 -10.75
CA LYS A 77 3.98 -1.67 -10.16
C LYS A 77 4.14 -0.25 -10.68
N GLY A 78 4.27 0.70 -9.76
CA GLY A 78 4.53 2.10 -10.07
C GLY A 78 5.99 2.36 -10.46
N GLU A 79 6.20 3.29 -11.39
CA GLU A 79 7.52 3.78 -11.81
C GLU A 79 7.89 5.12 -11.14
N SER A 80 6.89 5.83 -10.60
CA SER A 80 7.06 7.13 -9.95
C SER A 80 6.14 7.28 -8.74
N PHE A 81 6.58 8.07 -7.75
CA PHE A 81 5.79 8.41 -6.58
C PHE A 81 5.63 9.93 -6.45
N THR A 82 4.40 10.39 -6.20
CA THR A 82 4.07 11.80 -5.99
C THR A 82 2.96 11.91 -4.95
N VAL A 83 3.07 12.88 -4.04
CA VAL A 83 1.96 13.28 -3.15
C VAL A 83 1.10 14.30 -3.88
N VAL A 84 -0.15 13.94 -4.16
CA VAL A 84 -1.09 14.80 -4.90
C VAL A 84 -1.89 15.71 -3.96
N VAL A 85 -2.10 15.28 -2.72
CA VAL A 85 -2.83 16.05 -1.70
C VAL A 85 -2.19 15.86 -0.33
N GLU A 86 -1.96 16.98 0.35
CA GLU A 86 -1.50 17.03 1.73
C GLU A 86 -2.22 18.18 2.46
N ASN A 87 -3.13 17.86 3.38
CA ASN A 87 -3.93 18.84 4.10
C ASN A 87 -4.46 18.28 5.43
N GLU A 88 -4.77 19.14 6.40
CA GLU A 88 -5.15 18.72 7.76
C GLU A 88 -6.42 17.85 7.83
N GLU A 89 -7.27 17.81 6.80
CA GLU A 89 -8.42 16.90 6.74
C GLU A 89 -8.03 15.47 6.36
N GLN A 90 -6.95 15.28 5.60
CA GLN A 90 -6.56 13.99 5.02
C GLN A 90 -5.21 13.48 5.54
N THR A 91 -4.21 14.36 5.67
CA THR A 91 -2.85 14.03 6.10
C THR A 91 -2.15 15.22 6.80
N ARG A 92 -1.27 14.94 7.76
CA ARG A 92 -0.43 15.94 8.40
C ARG A 92 1.04 15.64 8.13
N GLY A 93 1.70 16.52 7.38
CA GLY A 93 3.14 16.46 7.12
C GLY A 93 3.98 16.79 8.35
N LEU A 94 5.19 16.24 8.40
CA LEU A 94 6.27 16.65 9.29
C LEU A 94 7.46 17.15 8.46
#